data_AF-A0A8H6HJV6-F1
#
_entry.id   AF-A0A8H6HJV6-F1
#
_cell.length_a   1.000
_cell.length_b   1.000
_cell.length_c   1.000
_cell.angle_alpha   90.00
_cell.angle_beta   90.00
_cell.angle_gamma   90.00
#
_symmetry.space_group_name_H-M   'P 1'
#
loop_
_entity.id
_entity.type
_entity.pdbx_description
1 polymer ?
#
loop_
_entity_poly.entity_id
_entity_poly.type
_entity_poly.pdbx_seq_one_letter_code
_entity_poly.pdbx_strand_id
1 'polypeptide(L)' 'VDETSKDERTFAPHYGRSLSGTRAPLTDVFVRGDRYSLLCAITTEGYISAKAVEGSFDS' A
#
# COMPACT_ATOMS: atom_id res chain seq x y z
N VAL A 1 -16.53 -11.29 4.82
CA VAL A 1 -15.59 -10.27 5.31
C VAL A 1 -14.36 -10.39 4.46
N ASP A 2 -13.92 -9.30 3.86
CA ASP A 2 -12.77 -9.27 2.96
C ASP A 2 -11.65 -8.44 3.60
N GLU A 3 -10.40 -8.82 3.34
CA GLU A 3 -9.21 -8.12 3.81
C GLU A 3 -8.44 -7.56 2.61
N THR A 4 -8.10 -6.27 2.67
CA THR A 4 -7.20 -5.64 1.70
C THR A 4 -6.04 -4.93 2.42
N SER A 5 -4.85 -4.99 1.85
CA SER A 5 -3.66 -4.36 2.45
C SER A 5 -3.28 -3.06 1.74
N LYS A 6 -3.07 -2.00 2.52
CA LYS A 6 -2.53 -0.71 2.08
C LYS A 6 -1.09 -0.58 2.56
N ASP A 7 -0.18 -0.20 1.66
CA ASP A 7 1.26 -0.06 1.95
C ASP A 7 1.71 1.37 1.60
N GLU A 8 2.14 2.14 2.60
CA GLU A 8 2.56 3.55 2.46
C GLU A 8 4.05 3.69 2.10
N ARG A 9 4.64 2.70 1.43
CA ARG A 9 6.04 2.77 0.98
C ARG A 9 6.25 3.85 -0.07
N THR A 10 7.43 4.49 -0.05
CA THR A 10 7.84 5.45 -1.07
C THR A 10 7.74 4.84 -2.48
N PHE A 11 6.83 5.39 -3.30
CA PHE A 11 6.58 4.94 -4.67
C PHE A 11 7.56 5.46 -5.72
N ALA A 12 8.45 6.39 -5.36
CA ALA A 12 9.35 7.04 -6.31
C ALA A 12 10.20 6.09 -7.19
N PRO A 13 10.62 4.89 -6.74
CA PRO A 13 11.28 3.91 -7.61
C PRO A 13 10.44 3.50 -8.84
N HIS A 14 9.11 3.53 -8.76
CA HIS A 14 8.24 3.18 -9.89
C HIS A 14 8.31 4.17 -11.05
N TYR A 15 8.81 5.39 -10.80
CA TYR A 15 8.87 6.47 -11.79
C TYR A 15 10.28 6.79 -12.25
N GLY A 16 11.31 6.09 -11.73
CA GLY A 16 12.68 6.22 -12.20
C GLY A 16 12.80 5.77 -13.66
N ARG A 17 12.99 6.72 -14.59
CA ARG A 17 13.20 6.44 -16.01
C ARG A 17 14.57 6.93 -16.45
N SER A 18 15.21 6.17 -17.32
CA SER A 18 16.45 6.55 -18.01
C SER A 18 16.45 6.01 -19.43
N LEU A 19 17.36 6.53 -20.25
CA LEU A 19 17.58 6.01 -21.60
C LEU A 19 18.12 4.57 -21.52
N SER A 20 17.83 3.78 -22.55
CA SER A 20 18.34 2.40 -22.66
C SER A 20 19.87 2.39 -22.51
N GLY A 21 20.39 1.51 -21.64
CA GLY A 21 21.82 1.41 -21.33
C GLY A 21 22.35 2.40 -20.29
N THR A 22 21.50 3.25 -19.69
CA THR A 22 21.91 4.18 -18.64
C THR A 22 21.18 3.90 -17.33
N ARG A 23 21.86 4.09 -16.19
CA ARG A 23 21.24 3.99 -14.86
C ARG A 23 20.27 5.16 -14.69
N ALA A 24 19.08 4.92 -14.14
CA ALA A 24 18.20 5.98 -13.67
C ALA A 24 18.61 6.38 -12.23
N PRO A 25 19.32 7.51 -12.02
CA PRO A 25 19.56 8.01 -10.68
C PRO A 25 18.26 8.57 -10.13
N LEU A 26 17.71 7.91 -9.13
CA LEU A 26 16.64 8.45 -8.31
C LEU A 26 17.16 8.45 -6.87
N THR A 27 17.30 9.65 -6.30
CA THR A 27 17.60 9.82 -4.88
C THR A 27 16.32 10.29 -4.25
N ASP A 28 15.72 9.43 -3.43
CA ASP A 28 14.55 9.77 -2.63
C ASP A 28 14.73 9.16 -1.24
N VAL A 29 14.04 9.72 -0.26
CA VAL A 29 13.99 9.16 1.10
C VAL A 29 13.21 7.85 1.00
N PHE A 30 13.90 6.73 1.23
CA PHE A 30 13.25 5.43 1.30
C PHE A 30 12.53 5.31 2.64
N VAL A 31 11.31 5.83 2.70
CA VAL A 31 10.42 5.72 3.84
C VAL A 31 9.66 4.41 3.68
N ARG A 32 9.85 3.52 4.65
CA ARG A 32 8.90 2.44 4.89
C ARG A 32 7.79 3.03 5.75
N GLY A 33 6.75 3.56 5.11
CA GLY A 33 5.55 3.98 5.82
C GLY A 33 4.85 2.80 6.48
N ASP A 34 3.82 3.09 7.27
CA ASP A 34 3.07 2.07 7.98
C ASP A 34 2.26 1.22 6.99
N ARG A 35 2.19 -0.08 7.26
CA ARG A 35 1.32 -1.00 6.52
C ARG A 35 0.01 -1.10 7.27
N TYR A 36 -1.11 -1.10 6.57
CA TYR A 36 -2.43 -1.30 7.17
C TYR A 36 -3.16 -2.46 6.48
N SER A 37 -3.82 -3.29 7.26
CA SER A 37 -4.85 -4.23 6.81
C SER A 37 -6.23 -3.63 7.04
N LEU A 38 -7.02 -3.52 5.98
CA LEU A 38 -8.39 -3.04 6.00
C LEU A 38 -9.33 -4.25 5.98
N LEU A 39 -10.11 -4.41 7.03
CA LEU A 39 -11.16 -5.41 7.14
C LEU A 39 -12.49 -4.78 6.85
N CYS A 40 -13.23 -5.36 5.91
CA CYS A 40 -14.48 -4.81 5.47
C CYS A 40 -15.61 -5.86 5.42
N ALA A 41 -16.77 -5.48 5.96
CA ALA A 41 -18.01 -6.23 5.86
C ALA A 41 -18.99 -5.45 4.98
N ILE A 42 -19.39 -6.07 3.86
CA ILE A 42 -20.23 -5.48 2.83
C ILE A 42 -21.49 -6.33 2.66
N THR A 43 -22.62 -5.68 2.46
CA THR A 43 -23.87 -6.27 1.98
C THR A 43 -24.27 -5.66 0.64
N THR A 44 -25.37 -6.14 0.08
CA THR A 44 -25.96 -5.61 -1.17
C THR A 44 -26.36 -4.14 -1.07
N GLU A 45 -26.52 -3.61 0.13
CA GLU A 45 -26.86 -2.20 0.40
C GLU A 45 -25.62 -1.32 0.68
N GLY A 46 -24.43 -1.93 0.79
CA GLY A 46 -23.17 -1.23 0.99
C GLY A 46 -22.37 -1.73 2.19
N TYR A 47 -21.53 -0.85 2.72
CA TYR A 47 -20.62 -1.15 3.83
C TYR A 47 -21.34 -1.16 5.17
N ILE A 48 -21.24 -2.27 5.92
CA ILE A 48 -21.79 -2.39 7.28
C ILE A 48 -20.73 -2.13 8.34
N SER A 49 -19.48 -2.49 8.07
CA SER A 49 -18.37 -2.26 9.00
C SER A 49 -17.04 -2.20 8.26
N ALA A 50 -16.15 -1.31 8.70
CA ALA A 50 -14.79 -1.19 8.22
C ALA A 50 -13.84 -0.97 9.41
N LYS A 51 -12.71 -1.68 9.43
CA LYS A 51 -11.66 -1.52 10.44
C LYS A 51 -10.31 -1.47 9.76
N ALA A 52 -9.52 -0.44 10.07
CA ALA A 52 -8.10 -0.40 9.75
C ALA A 52 -7.30 -0.97 10.91
N VAL A 53 -6.42 -1.91 10.62
CA VAL A 53 -5.48 -2.52 11.56
C VAL A 53 -4.09 -2.17 11.06
N GLU A 54 -3.25 -1.62 11.92
CA GLU A 54 -1.84 -1.39 11.60
C GLU A 54 -1.10 -2.74 11.59
N GLY A 55 -0.25 -2.96 10.60
CA GLY A 55 0.44 -4.22 10.36
C GLY A 55 -0.41 -5.22 9.58
N SER A 56 -0.13 -6.51 9.79
CA SER A 56 -0.93 -7.62 9.26
C SER A 56 -2.03 -7.97 10.25
N PHE A 57 -3.21 -8.31 9.75
CA PHE A 57 -4.25 -8.91 10.58
C PHE A 57 -3.87 -10.38 10.91
N ASP A 58 -3.84 -10.72 12.20
CA ASP A 58 -3.79 -12.11 12.69
C ASP A 58 -5.13 -12.52 13.32
N SER A 59 -5.45 -13.81 13.24
CA SER A 59 -6.73 -14.39 13.64
C SER A 59 -6.68 -15.03 15.02
#